data_AF-A0A4Q5QKI1-F1
#
_entry.id   AF-A0A4Q5QKI1-F1
#
_cell.length_a   1.000
_cell.length_b   1.000
_cell.length_c   1.000
_cell.angle_alpha   90.00
_cell.angle_beta   90.00
_cell.angle_gamma   90.00
#
_symmetry.space_group_name_H-M   'P 1'
#
loop_
_entity.id
_entity.type
_entity.pdbx_description
1 polymer ?
#
loop_
_entity_poly.entity_id
_entity_poly.type
_entity_poly.pdbx_seq_one_letter_code
_entity_poly.pdbx_strand_id
1 'polypeptide(L)'
;SWAGLPIPGFVGGDGEWVRIRQLLDYPALLAEGQQQHHCVSSYVHACTKGRAGIFSLTFGGARKLTIEVSPARELVQVRGRYNRPPSPEEQAWLLCWLREAQLTAPDYVWR
;
A
#
# COMPACT_ATOMS: atom_id res chain seq x y z
N SER A 1 -10.06 -12.59 -7.82
CA SER A 1 -10.13 -11.20 -7.35
C SER A 1 -10.93 -11.16 -6.05
N TRP A 2 -10.84 -10.07 -5.29
CA TRP A 2 -11.64 -9.80 -4.09
C TRP A 2 -12.24 -8.39 -4.16
N ALA A 3 -13.26 -8.11 -3.35
CA ALA A 3 -13.97 -6.84 -3.37
C ALA A 3 -13.07 -5.64 -2.99
N GLY A 4 -12.07 -5.88 -2.12
CA GLY A 4 -11.21 -4.83 -1.57
C GLY A 4 -11.86 -4.05 -0.44
N LEU A 5 -11.09 -3.16 0.17
CA LEU A 5 -11.58 -2.19 1.14
C LEU A 5 -12.17 -0.97 0.41
N PRO A 6 -13.23 -0.34 0.94
CA PRO A 6 -13.81 0.89 0.40
C PRO A 6 -12.95 2.10 0.79
N ILE A 7 -11.69 2.09 0.35
CA ILE A 7 -10.68 3.09 0.61
C ILE A 7 -10.18 3.58 -0.76
N PRO A 8 -10.30 4.89 -1.05
CA PRO A 8 -9.86 5.42 -2.33
C PRO A 8 -8.35 5.32 -2.48
N GLY A 9 -7.91 5.20 -3.73
CA GLY A 9 -6.50 5.41 -4.07
C GLY A 9 -6.09 6.87 -3.94
N PHE A 10 -4.88 7.19 -4.39
CA PHE A 10 -4.34 8.54 -4.41
C PHE A 10 -3.60 8.80 -5.71
N VAL A 11 -3.65 10.04 -6.17
CA VAL A 11 -2.86 10.55 -7.28
C VAL A 11 -2.32 11.91 -6.89
N GLY A 12 -1.02 12.16 -7.07
CA GLY A 12 -0.38 13.42 -6.71
C GLY A 12 0.92 13.69 -7.44
N GLY A 13 1.44 14.90 -7.25
CA GLY A 13 2.64 15.40 -7.92
C GLY A 13 2.40 15.86 -9.36
N ASP A 14 3.41 16.52 -9.93
CA ASP A 14 3.36 17.01 -11.30
C ASP A 14 3.14 15.85 -12.28
N GLY A 15 2.13 15.98 -13.14
CA GLY A 15 1.80 14.95 -14.13
C GLY A 15 1.39 13.60 -13.53
N GLU A 16 0.83 13.58 -12.31
CA GLU A 16 0.41 12.34 -11.63
C GLU A 16 1.56 11.36 -11.37
N TRP A 17 2.74 11.91 -11.07
CA TRP A 17 3.95 11.14 -10.81
C TRP A 17 3.77 10.12 -9.67
N VAL A 18 2.96 10.44 -8.66
CA VAL A 18 2.68 9.57 -7.52
C VAL A 18 1.31 8.95 -7.65
N ARG A 19 1.22 7.62 -7.52
CA ARG A 19 -0.05 6.91 -7.45
C ARG A 19 -0.06 5.86 -6.36
N ILE A 20 -1.17 5.77 -5.62
CA ILE A 20 -1.47 4.70 -4.67
C ILE A 20 -2.74 3.98 -5.16
N ARG A 21 -2.64 2.67 -5.38
CA ARG A 21 -3.78 1.85 -5.84
C ARG A 21 -3.91 0.58 -5.02
N GLN A 22 -5.15 0.15 -4.82
CA GLN A 22 -5.42 -1.14 -4.20
C GLN A 22 -5.16 -2.28 -5.18
N LEU A 23 -4.56 -3.35 -4.69
CA LEU A 23 -4.36 -4.59 -5.43
C LEU A 23 -5.56 -5.50 -5.12
N LEU A 24 -6.35 -5.84 -6.15
CA LEU A 24 -7.63 -6.53 -6.03
C LEU A 24 -7.64 -7.94 -6.63
N ASP A 25 -6.49 -8.38 -7.13
CA ASP A 25 -6.34 -9.69 -7.74
C ASP A 25 -4.97 -10.31 -7.43
N TYR A 26 -4.95 -11.64 -7.55
CA TYR A 26 -3.78 -12.45 -7.24
C TYR A 26 -2.57 -12.12 -8.14
N PRO A 27 -2.72 -11.97 -9.48
CA PRO A 27 -1.60 -11.56 -10.34
C PRO A 27 -0.95 -10.24 -9.92
N ALA A 28 -1.74 -9.24 -9.53
CA ALA A 28 -1.23 -7.94 -9.10
C ALA A 28 -0.47 -8.04 -7.77
N LEU A 29 -0.99 -8.81 -6.79
CA LEU A 29 -0.27 -9.11 -5.54
C LEU A 29 1.02 -9.91 -5.79
N LEU A 30 0.99 -10.88 -6.70
CA LEU A 30 2.16 -11.69 -7.05
C LEU A 30 3.26 -10.82 -7.65
N ALA A 31 2.90 -9.93 -8.58
CA ALA A 31 3.83 -8.97 -9.17
C ALA A 31 4.39 -7.97 -8.14
N GLU A 32 3.58 -7.54 -7.17
CA GLU A 32 4.03 -6.71 -6.06
C GLU A 32 5.08 -7.45 -5.21
N GLY A 33 4.75 -8.66 -4.73
CA GLY A 33 5.66 -9.44 -3.88
C GLY A 33 6.94 -9.85 -4.59
N GLN A 34 6.90 -10.17 -5.89
CA GLN A 34 8.12 -10.43 -6.68
C GLN A 34 9.01 -9.19 -6.80
N GLN A 35 8.41 -8.01 -6.98
CA GLN A 35 9.18 -6.76 -7.13
C GLN A 35 9.81 -6.31 -5.80
N GLN A 36 9.12 -6.57 -4.68
CA GLN A 36 9.54 -6.17 -3.34
C GLN A 36 10.32 -7.25 -2.57
N HIS A 37 10.32 -8.50 -3.07
CA HIS A 37 10.84 -9.71 -2.40
C HIS A 37 10.09 -10.07 -1.11
N HIS A 38 8.76 -9.99 -1.13
CA HIS A 38 7.90 -10.32 0.02
C HIS A 38 7.10 -11.61 -0.18
N CYS A 39 6.69 -12.24 0.92
CA CYS A 39 5.84 -13.42 0.88
C CYS A 39 4.39 -13.04 0.55
N VAL A 40 3.92 -13.42 -0.65
CA VAL A 40 2.59 -13.09 -1.17
C VAL A 40 1.47 -13.90 -0.52
N SER A 41 1.76 -15.09 -0.01
CA SER A 41 0.75 -16.03 0.51
C SER A 41 -0.06 -15.46 1.67
N SER A 42 0.60 -14.74 2.59
CA SER A 42 -0.04 -14.11 3.75
C SER A 42 -1.05 -13.03 3.32
N TYR A 43 -0.71 -12.21 2.34
CA TYR A 43 -1.57 -11.14 1.84
C TYR A 43 -2.84 -11.67 1.17
N VAL A 44 -2.71 -12.71 0.35
CA VAL A 44 -3.86 -13.31 -0.36
C VAL A 44 -4.90 -13.83 0.62
N HIS A 45 -4.47 -14.50 1.69
CA HIS A 45 -5.37 -15.02 2.71
C HIS A 45 -6.11 -13.91 3.46
N ALA A 46 -5.43 -12.81 3.79
CA ALA A 46 -6.03 -11.67 4.48
C ALA A 46 -7.01 -10.90 3.57
N CYS A 47 -6.63 -10.65 2.32
CA CYS A 47 -7.45 -9.92 1.35
C CYS A 47 -8.75 -10.66 0.98
N THR A 48 -8.66 -11.97 0.73
CA THR A 48 -9.83 -12.80 0.40
C THR A 48 -10.86 -12.85 1.53
N LYS A 49 -10.40 -12.72 2.79
CA LYS A 49 -11.27 -12.65 3.98
C LYS A 49 -11.72 -11.23 4.34
N GLY A 50 -11.35 -10.21 3.55
CA GLY A 50 -11.65 -8.81 3.85
C GLY A 50 -10.99 -8.30 5.13
N ARG A 51 -9.88 -8.92 5.56
CA ARG A 51 -9.15 -8.58 6.79
C ARG A 51 -8.00 -7.60 6.57
N ALA A 52 -7.63 -7.37 5.31
CA ALA A 52 -6.62 -6.40 4.91
C ALA A 52 -6.90 -5.93 3.48
N GLY A 53 -6.51 -4.69 3.19
CA GLY A 53 -6.37 -4.15 1.85
C GLY A 53 -4.90 -3.86 1.59
N ILE A 54 -4.38 -4.37 0.47
CA ILE A 54 -3.00 -4.12 0.06
C ILE A 54 -2.99 -3.06 -1.02
N PHE A 55 -2.15 -2.05 -0.84
CA PHE A 55 -1.97 -0.95 -1.76
C PHE A 55 -0.52 -0.90 -2.26
N SER A 56 -0.37 -0.48 -3.51
CA SER A 56 0.91 -0.27 -4.16
C SER A 56 1.10 1.22 -4.38
N LEU A 57 2.18 1.77 -3.84
CA LEU A 57 2.64 3.14 -4.11
C LEU A 57 3.69 3.11 -5.21
N THR A 58 3.46 3.92 -6.23
CA THR A 58 4.33 4.05 -7.39
C THR A 58 4.77 5.50 -7.60
N PHE A 59 6.03 5.67 -8.01
CA PHE A 59 6.59 6.93 -8.51
C PHE A 59 6.98 6.73 -9.97
N GLY A 60 6.39 7.50 -10.89
CA GLY A 60 6.65 7.35 -12.32
C GLY A 60 6.32 5.98 -12.88
N GLY A 61 5.35 5.29 -12.27
CA GLY A 61 5.01 3.90 -12.60
C GLY A 61 5.93 2.83 -11.97
N ALA A 62 7.05 3.20 -11.37
CA ALA A 62 7.90 2.27 -10.63
C ALA A 62 7.35 2.03 -9.23
N ARG A 63 7.14 0.77 -8.83
CA ARG A 63 6.70 0.41 -7.47
C ARG A 63 7.78 0.78 -6.45
N LYS A 64 7.35 1.43 -5.38
CA LYS A 64 8.22 1.91 -4.30
C LYS A 64 7.89 1.25 -2.98
N LEU A 65 6.60 1.20 -2.63
CA LEU A 65 6.13 0.67 -1.35
C LEU A 65 4.89 -0.22 -1.54
N THR A 66 4.84 -1.28 -0.74
CA THR A 66 3.64 -2.02 -0.42
C THR A 66 3.09 -1.51 0.91
N ILE A 67 1.78 -1.25 0.95
CA ILE A 67 1.09 -0.74 2.12
C ILE A 67 -0.03 -1.71 2.49
N GLU A 68 -0.10 -2.08 3.75
CA GLU A 68 -1.18 -2.89 4.30
C GLU A 68 -2.07 -2.00 5.16
N VAL A 69 -3.37 -2.03 4.88
CA VAL A 69 -4.39 -1.29 5.62
C VAL A 69 -5.43 -2.26 6.16
N SER A 70 -5.82 -2.07 7.42
CA SER A 70 -6.88 -2.86 8.04
C SER A 70 -8.28 -2.31 7.69
N PRO A 71 -9.34 -3.11 7.85
CA PRO A 71 -10.72 -2.64 7.72
C PRO A 71 -11.09 -1.50 8.68
N ALA A 72 -10.34 -1.35 9.78
CA ALA A 72 -10.48 -0.25 10.72
C ALA A 72 -9.88 1.08 10.21
N ARG A 73 -9.46 1.14 8.94
CA ARG A 73 -8.84 2.31 8.30
C ARG A 73 -7.51 2.72 8.95
N GLU A 74 -6.79 1.73 9.46
CA GLU A 74 -5.49 1.89 10.09
C GLU A 74 -4.40 1.24 9.23
N LEU A 75 -3.26 1.94 9.06
CA LEU A 75 -2.07 1.34 8.47
C LEU A 75 -1.49 0.29 9.40
N VAL A 76 -1.30 -0.90 8.86
CA VAL A 76 -0.68 -2.04 9.56
C VAL A 76 0.81 -2.09 9.25
N GLN A 77 1.17 -1.86 7.98
CA GLN A 77 2.55 -1.97 7.54
C GLN A 77 2.81 -1.14 6.28
N VAL A 78 4.01 -0.55 6.18
CA VAL A 78 4.52 0.11 4.97
C VAL A 78 5.94 -0.39 4.71
N ARG A 79 6.17 -1.08 3.60
CA ARG A 79 7.49 -1.68 3.30
C ARG A 79 7.85 -1.53 1.83
N GLY A 80 9.08 -1.10 1.58
CA GLY A 80 9.68 -1.14 0.25
C GLY A 80 10.44 -2.44 -0.01
N ARG A 81 11.26 -2.40 -1.06
CA ARG A 81 12.09 -3.53 -1.48
C ARG A 81 12.98 -4.00 -0.33
N TYR A 82 13.03 -5.31 -0.11
CA TYR A 82 13.76 -5.94 1.00
C TYR A 82 13.32 -5.45 2.38
N ASN A 83 12.02 -5.17 2.55
CA ASN A 83 11.43 -4.67 3.80
C ASN A 83 12.02 -3.35 4.32
N ARG A 84 12.65 -2.55 3.44
CA ARG A 84 13.14 -1.24 3.85
C ARG A 84 11.98 -0.36 4.36
N PRO A 85 12.22 0.49 5.38
CA PRO A 85 11.25 1.50 5.77
C PRO A 85 11.06 2.53 4.64
N PRO A 86 9.93 3.26 4.64
CA PRO A 86 9.67 4.33 3.68
C PRO A 86 10.65 5.50 3.87
N SER A 87 11.12 6.09 2.77
CA SER A 87 11.96 7.30 2.82
C SER A 87 11.13 8.52 3.27
N PRO A 88 11.75 9.63 3.73
CA PRO A 88 11.02 10.82 4.13
C PRO A 88 10.12 11.40 3.02
N GLU A 89 10.57 11.34 1.77
CA GLU A 89 9.78 11.75 0.60
C GLU A 89 8.55 10.85 0.40
N GLU A 90 8.73 9.53 0.49
CA GLU A 90 7.62 8.58 0.37
C GLU A 90 6.62 8.71 1.52
N GLN A 91 7.11 8.97 2.73
CA GLN A 91 6.28 9.24 3.90
C GLN A 91 5.43 10.51 3.71
N ALA A 92 5.97 11.58 3.12
CA ALA A 92 5.22 12.80 2.86
C ALA A 92 3.99 12.53 1.97
N TRP A 93 4.17 11.76 0.89
CA TRP A 93 3.06 11.39 0.01
C TRP A 93 2.05 10.44 0.68
N LEU A 94 2.53 9.53 1.53
CA LEU A 94 1.65 8.70 2.34
C LEU A 94 0.79 9.56 3.27
N LEU A 95 1.38 10.53 3.97
CA LEU A 95 0.65 11.44 4.86
C LEU A 95 -0.43 12.24 4.12
N CYS A 96 -0.17 12.67 2.88
CA CYS A 96 -1.18 13.29 2.03
C CYS A 96 -2.36 12.33 1.78
N TRP A 97 -2.07 11.09 1.39
CA TRP A 97 -3.11 10.09 1.18
C TRP A 97 -3.87 9.74 2.45
N LEU A 98 -3.18 9.60 3.60
CA LEU A 98 -3.83 9.32 4.89
C LEU A 98 -4.87 10.39 5.23
N ARG A 99 -4.53 11.66 5.02
CA ARG A 99 -5.43 12.78 5.26
C ARG A 99 -6.66 12.74 4.35
N GLU A 100 -6.47 12.47 3.06
CA GLU A 100 -7.56 12.45 2.07
C GLU A 100 -8.46 11.23 2.21
N ALA A 101 -7.87 10.06 2.46
CA ALA A 101 -8.58 8.80 2.64
C ALA A 101 -9.11 8.61 4.08
N GLN A 102 -8.86 9.57 4.98
CA GLN A 102 -9.24 9.53 6.40
C GLN A 102 -8.75 8.26 7.10
N LEU A 103 -7.46 7.95 6.92
CA LEU A 103 -6.78 6.81 7.51
C LEU A 103 -5.89 7.25 8.67
N THR A 104 -5.65 6.34 9.61
CA THR A 104 -4.72 6.54 10.72
C THR A 104 -3.44 5.72 10.53
N ALA A 105 -2.34 6.19 11.11
CA ALA A 105 -1.06 5.48 11.08
C ALA A 105 -0.41 5.52 12.47
N PRO A 106 -0.31 4.38 13.16
CA PRO A 106 0.42 4.27 14.40
C PRO A 106 1.93 4.48 14.21
N ASP A 107 2.62 4.98 15.24
CA ASP A 107 4.06 5.29 15.18
C ASP A 107 4.95 4.11 14.79
N TYR A 108 4.53 2.88 15.12
CA TYR A 108 5.30 1.67 14.83
C TYR A 108 5.40 1.38 13.32
N VAL A 109 4.48 1.90 12.50
CA VAL A 109 4.42 1.63 11.06
C VAL A 109 5.60 2.26 10.32
N TRP A 110 6.14 3.36 10.84
CA TRP A 110 7.22 4.12 10.22
C TRP A 110 8.61 3.55 10.51
N ARG A 111 8.71 2.53 11.36
CA ARG A 111 9.95 1.92 11.84
C ARG A 111 10.39 0.72 10.99
#